data_AF-A0A9N9AVE8-F1
#
_entry.id   AF-A0A9N9AVE8-F1
#
_cell.length_a   1.000
_cell.length_b   1.000
_cell.length_c   1.000
_cell.angle_alpha   90.00
_cell.angle_beta   90.00
_cell.angle_gamma   90.00
#
_symmetry.space_group_name_H-M   'P 1'
#
loop_
_entity.id
_entity.type
_entity.pdbx_description
1 polymer ?
#
loop_
_entity_poly.entity_id
_entity_poly.type
_entity_poly.pdbx_seq_one_letter_code
_entity_poly.pdbx_strand_id
1 'polypeptide(L)'
;MTTNTHTIDGLKNNVEGLVIKLQTDAKNEFEQQTEKVQSEIENLDEDDIEQFVSDKFNKLNTLFLKKSKKVEKFVLSKRPKKPVRTAEETDEEYNQKYKVYEESLGLYKSFVSWSMSMVERLMHWLSELFDDIISFFKNLWTWIKSKIRDISTNVREFVAKIAEKFSRLHDYLFGENNS
;
A
#
# COMPACT_ATOMS: atom_id res chain seq x y z
N MET A 1 -37.12 -23.31 -3.48
CA MET A 1 -37.12 -21.84 -3.58
C MET A 1 -35.69 -21.38 -3.76
N THR A 2 -35.32 -21.09 -4.99
CA THR A 2 -34.00 -20.63 -5.42
C THR A 2 -33.96 -19.11 -5.34
N THR A 3 -33.27 -18.56 -4.33
CA THR A 3 -33.02 -17.12 -4.25
C THR A 3 -31.76 -16.78 -5.06
N ASN A 4 -32.01 -16.28 -6.27
CA ASN A 4 -31.03 -15.66 -7.17
C ASN A 4 -30.22 -14.58 -6.44
N THR A 5 -28.95 -14.87 -6.16
CA THR A 5 -27.94 -13.94 -5.61
C THR A 5 -27.07 -13.31 -6.72
N HIS A 6 -27.63 -13.16 -7.92
CA HIS A 6 -26.96 -12.61 -9.09
C HIS A 6 -27.72 -11.40 -9.67
N THR A 7 -28.03 -10.43 -8.83
CA THR A 7 -28.41 -9.08 -9.28
C THR A 7 -27.31 -8.10 -8.88
N ILE A 8 -27.12 -7.06 -9.70
CA ILE A 8 -26.22 -5.92 -9.43
C ILE A 8 -26.47 -5.33 -8.03
N ASP A 9 -27.71 -5.41 -7.54
CA ASP A 9 -28.10 -4.94 -6.21
C ASP A 9 -27.55 -5.83 -5.08
N GLY A 10 -27.39 -7.14 -5.29
CA GLY A 10 -26.73 -8.04 -4.34
C GLY A 10 -25.21 -7.81 -4.23
N LEU A 11 -24.58 -7.42 -5.35
CA LEU A 11 -23.17 -7.00 -5.36
C LEU A 11 -23.00 -5.61 -4.70
N LYS A 12 -23.92 -4.66 -4.95
CA LYS A 12 -23.93 -3.35 -4.29
C LYS A 12 -24.11 -3.47 -2.77
N ASN A 13 -25.05 -4.29 -2.29
CA ASN A 13 -25.26 -4.49 -0.86
C ASN A 13 -24.07 -5.18 -0.16
N ASN A 14 -23.37 -6.09 -0.86
CA ASN A 14 -22.15 -6.71 -0.33
C ASN A 14 -20.98 -5.71 -0.30
N VAL A 15 -20.82 -4.88 -1.32
CA VAL A 15 -19.81 -3.80 -1.32
C VAL A 15 -20.14 -2.75 -0.27
N GLU A 16 -21.41 -2.37 -0.11
CA GLU A 16 -21.88 -1.44 0.92
C GLU A 16 -21.65 -2.01 2.33
N GLY A 17 -21.97 -3.29 2.56
CA GLY A 17 -21.68 -3.98 3.82
C GLY A 17 -20.19 -4.10 4.12
N LEU A 18 -19.34 -4.33 3.10
CA LEU A 18 -17.89 -4.33 3.24
C LEU A 18 -17.33 -2.92 3.50
N VAL A 19 -17.91 -1.88 2.89
CA VAL A 19 -17.53 -0.48 3.11
C VAL A 19 -17.94 -0.03 4.51
N ILE A 20 -19.15 -0.35 4.97
CA ILE A 20 -19.61 -0.06 6.34
C ILE A 20 -18.73 -0.78 7.36
N LYS A 21 -18.36 -2.04 7.10
CA LYS A 21 -17.47 -2.80 7.96
C LYS A 21 -16.06 -2.21 7.98
N LEU A 22 -15.50 -1.86 6.83
CA LEU A 22 -14.19 -1.19 6.74
C LEU A 22 -14.21 0.16 7.46
N GLN A 23 -15.28 0.94 7.31
CA GLN A 23 -15.47 2.21 8.01
C GLN A 23 -15.58 2.03 9.52
N THR A 24 -16.30 1.00 9.98
CA THR A 24 -16.45 0.67 11.40
C THR A 24 -15.15 0.16 12.00
N ASP A 25 -14.47 -0.75 11.31
CA ASP A 25 -13.19 -1.32 11.74
C ASP A 25 -12.09 -0.24 11.75
N ALA A 26 -12.03 0.62 10.73
CA ALA A 26 -11.10 1.73 10.69
C ALA A 26 -11.39 2.79 11.76
N LYS A 27 -12.67 3.08 12.03
CA LYS A 27 -13.08 3.99 13.11
C LYS A 27 -12.70 3.43 14.48
N ASN A 28 -13.03 2.16 14.74
CA ASN A 28 -12.73 1.51 16.02
C ASN A 28 -11.21 1.42 16.26
N GLU A 29 -10.44 1.06 15.24
CA GLU A 29 -8.98 1.04 15.33
C GLU A 29 -8.42 2.45 15.56
N PHE A 30 -8.95 3.47 14.88
CA PHE A 30 -8.53 4.86 15.08
C PHE A 30 -8.82 5.37 16.50
N GLU A 31 -10.03 5.11 17.02
CA GLU A 31 -10.43 5.49 18.39
C GLU A 31 -9.54 4.78 19.42
N GLN A 32 -9.31 3.47 19.28
CA GLN A 32 -8.43 2.70 20.17
C GLN A 32 -6.98 3.20 20.15
N GLN A 33 -6.43 3.49 18.97
CA GLN A 33 -5.06 4.02 18.88
C GLN A 33 -4.96 5.43 19.45
N THR A 34 -6.02 6.24 19.36
CA THR A 34 -6.04 7.61 19.91
C THR A 34 -5.99 7.57 21.44
N GLU A 35 -6.86 6.77 22.08
CA GLU A 35 -6.87 6.62 23.55
C GLU A 35 -5.55 6.04 24.08
N LYS A 36 -5.01 5.06 23.37
CA LYS A 36 -3.71 4.47 23.70
C LYS A 36 -2.57 5.48 23.59
N VAL A 37 -2.50 6.25 22.51
CA VAL A 37 -1.43 7.24 22.34
C VAL A 37 -1.57 8.39 23.34
N GLN A 38 -2.79 8.79 23.67
CA GLN A 38 -3.04 9.83 24.67
C GLN A 38 -2.56 9.38 26.05
N SER A 39 -2.90 8.17 26.49
CA SER A 39 -2.40 7.64 27.77
C SER A 39 -0.88 7.44 27.79
N GLU A 40 -0.28 7.07 26.65
CA GLU A 40 1.18 6.94 26.52
C GLU A 40 1.90 8.29 26.63
N ILE A 41 1.31 9.39 26.11
CA ILE A 41 1.98 10.71 26.05
C ILE A 41 1.74 11.58 27.30
N GLU A 42 0.67 11.33 28.06
CA GLU A 42 0.26 12.16 29.22
C GLU A 42 1.32 12.24 30.34
N ASN A 43 2.22 11.26 30.43
CA ASN A 43 3.23 11.18 31.49
C ASN A 43 4.68 11.36 31.00
N LEU A 44 4.87 11.72 29.74
CA LEU A 44 6.20 11.89 29.15
C LEU A 44 6.74 13.30 29.42
N ASP A 45 8.05 13.39 29.64
CA ASP A 45 8.77 14.65 29.58
C ASP A 45 9.11 15.05 28.13
N GLU A 46 9.75 16.21 27.95
CA GLU A 46 10.04 16.76 26.63
C GLU A 46 10.93 15.84 25.78
N ASP A 47 12.01 15.30 26.37
CA ASP A 47 12.95 14.39 25.69
C ASP A 47 12.25 13.07 25.32
N ASP A 48 11.40 12.55 26.22
CA ASP A 48 10.60 11.34 25.99
C ASP A 48 9.53 11.54 24.91
N ILE A 49 8.97 12.75 24.74
CA ILE A 49 8.03 13.07 23.65
C ILE A 49 8.74 13.03 22.29
N GLU A 50 9.94 13.59 22.18
CA GLU A 50 10.72 13.54 20.94
C GLU A 50 11.08 12.10 20.56
N GLN A 51 11.53 11.32 21.54
CA GLN A 51 11.84 9.91 21.36
C GLN A 51 10.58 9.11 20.97
N PHE A 52 9.44 9.36 21.62
CA PHE A 52 8.17 8.73 21.29
C PHE A 52 7.76 8.97 19.84
N VAL A 53 7.82 10.22 19.37
CA VAL A 53 7.52 10.58 17.98
C VAL A 53 8.48 9.86 17.03
N SER A 54 9.78 9.91 17.32
CA SER A 54 10.83 9.26 16.53
C SER A 54 10.60 7.76 16.40
N ASP A 55 10.23 7.07 17.47
CA ASP A 55 9.99 5.63 17.47
C ASP A 55 8.78 5.22 16.63
N LYS A 56 7.67 5.98 16.69
CA LYS A 56 6.50 5.69 15.85
C LYS A 56 6.84 5.81 14.36
N PHE A 57 7.57 6.85 13.96
CA PHE A 57 8.00 7.03 12.57
C PHE A 57 9.07 6.02 12.14
N ASN A 58 10.02 5.68 13.02
CA ASN A 58 11.02 4.64 12.75
C ASN A 58 10.37 3.27 12.51
N LYS A 59 9.34 2.93 13.27
CA LYS A 59 8.55 1.70 13.07
C LYS A 59 7.86 1.68 11.70
N LEU A 60 7.25 2.79 11.29
CA LEU A 60 6.63 2.93 9.97
C LEU A 60 7.67 2.73 8.85
N ASN A 61 8.79 3.45 8.92
CA ASN A 61 9.88 3.38 7.94
C ASN A 61 10.44 1.96 7.82
N THR A 62 10.69 1.31 8.95
CA THR A 62 11.20 -0.06 9.00
C THR A 62 10.23 -1.06 8.36
N LEU A 63 8.94 -0.92 8.62
CA LEU A 63 7.92 -1.77 8.03
C LEU A 63 7.89 -1.62 6.51
N PHE A 64 7.87 -0.38 6.02
CA PHE A 64 7.87 -0.08 4.60
C PHE A 64 9.10 -0.68 3.89
N LEU A 65 10.30 -0.39 4.40
CA LEU A 65 11.55 -0.88 3.85
C LEU A 65 11.62 -2.42 3.83
N LYS A 66 11.13 -3.08 4.88
CA LYS A 66 11.08 -4.54 4.95
C LYS A 66 10.16 -5.13 3.88
N LYS A 67 9.02 -4.50 3.60
CA LYS A 67 8.07 -4.97 2.61
C LYS A 67 8.55 -4.69 1.18
N SER A 68 9.12 -3.52 0.91
CA SER A 68 9.68 -3.20 -0.41
C SER A 68 10.81 -4.15 -0.81
N LYS A 69 11.75 -4.45 0.11
CA LYS A 69 12.81 -5.45 -0.10
C LYS A 69 12.29 -6.85 -0.43
N LYS A 70 11.10 -7.23 0.08
CA LYS A 70 10.49 -8.53 -0.25
C LYS A 70 9.96 -8.56 -1.68
N VAL A 71 9.35 -7.45 -2.14
CA VAL A 71 8.89 -7.31 -3.53
C VAL A 71 10.07 -7.37 -4.49
N GLU A 72 11.14 -6.61 -4.20
CA GLU A 72 12.38 -6.64 -4.97
C GLU A 72 12.94 -8.06 -5.10
N LYS A 73 13.12 -8.76 -3.97
CA LYS A 73 13.60 -10.15 -3.95
C LYS A 73 12.70 -11.07 -4.77
N PHE A 74 11.39 -10.90 -4.71
CA PHE A 74 10.46 -11.70 -5.49
C PHE A 74 10.64 -11.47 -6.99
N VAL A 75 10.71 -10.21 -7.43
CA VAL A 75 10.92 -9.88 -8.85
C VAL A 75 12.25 -10.46 -9.35
N LEU A 76 13.33 -10.31 -8.59
CA LEU A 76 14.64 -10.86 -8.95
C LEU A 76 14.66 -12.40 -8.96
N SER A 77 13.88 -13.05 -8.10
CA SER A 77 13.81 -14.52 -8.03
C SER A 77 13.25 -15.17 -9.29
N LYS A 78 12.53 -14.40 -10.13
CA LYS A 78 11.94 -14.89 -11.39
C LYS A 78 12.89 -14.84 -12.58
N ARG A 79 14.12 -14.32 -12.40
CA ARG A 79 15.12 -14.25 -13.46
C ARG A 79 15.45 -15.67 -13.97
N PRO A 80 15.30 -15.95 -15.28
CA PRO A 80 15.67 -17.25 -15.82
C PRO A 80 17.18 -17.45 -15.76
N LYS A 81 17.59 -18.69 -15.49
CA LYS A 81 19.01 -19.07 -15.45
C LYS A 81 19.50 -19.31 -16.87
N LYS A 82 20.63 -18.69 -17.24
CA LYS A 82 21.28 -18.93 -18.52
C LYS A 82 21.75 -20.40 -18.56
N PRO A 83 21.46 -21.16 -19.62
CA PRO A 83 21.88 -22.56 -19.72
C PRO A 83 23.40 -22.62 -19.89
N VAL A 84 24.00 -23.61 -19.22
CA VAL A 84 25.43 -23.95 -19.32
C VAL A 84 25.51 -25.25 -20.09
N ARG A 85 26.43 -25.31 -21.05
CA ARG A 85 26.65 -26.50 -21.87
C ARG A 85 27.37 -27.58 -21.06
N THR A 86 26.91 -28.82 -21.14
CA THR A 86 27.61 -29.96 -20.56
C THR A 86 28.56 -30.59 -21.59
N ALA A 87 29.52 -31.41 -21.11
CA ALA A 87 30.47 -32.09 -21.99
C ALA A 87 29.83 -33.15 -22.90
N GLU A 88 28.64 -33.63 -22.54
CA GLU A 88 27.94 -34.73 -23.20
C GLU A 88 26.85 -34.25 -24.17
N GLU A 89 26.55 -32.95 -24.19
CA GLU A 89 25.49 -32.35 -25.01
C GLU A 89 25.91 -32.10 -26.46
N THR A 90 25.07 -32.55 -27.38
CA THR A 90 25.14 -32.16 -28.79
C THR A 90 24.81 -30.67 -28.97
N ASP A 91 25.22 -30.10 -30.11
CA ASP A 91 24.89 -28.71 -30.45
C ASP A 91 23.38 -28.48 -30.49
N GLU A 92 22.62 -29.45 -31.02
CA GLU A 92 21.17 -29.35 -31.16
C GLU A 92 20.46 -29.30 -29.80
N GLU A 93 20.87 -30.15 -28.86
CA GLU A 93 20.34 -30.17 -27.49
C GLU A 93 20.62 -28.86 -26.75
N TYR A 94 21.84 -28.31 -26.90
CA TYR A 94 22.20 -27.03 -26.31
C TYR A 94 21.40 -25.88 -26.93
N ASN A 95 21.26 -25.86 -28.26
CA ASN A 95 20.50 -24.84 -28.98
C ASN A 95 19.03 -24.82 -28.55
N GLN A 96 18.42 -25.99 -28.36
CA GLN A 96 17.04 -26.08 -27.89
C GLN A 96 16.87 -25.54 -26.46
N LYS A 97 17.81 -25.83 -25.55
CA LYS A 97 17.83 -25.23 -24.19
C LYS A 97 17.98 -23.72 -24.24
N TYR A 98 18.84 -23.22 -25.14
CA TYR A 98 19.06 -21.80 -25.33
C TYR A 98 17.80 -21.09 -25.84
N LYS A 99 17.09 -21.68 -26.79
CA LYS A 99 15.81 -21.16 -27.30
C LYS A 99 14.75 -21.01 -26.20
N VAL A 100 14.58 -22.04 -25.36
CA VAL A 100 13.65 -21.98 -24.20
C VAL A 100 14.07 -20.90 -23.20
N TYR A 101 15.38 -20.71 -22.99
CA TYR A 101 15.90 -19.63 -22.16
C TYR A 101 15.58 -18.25 -22.73
N GLU A 102 15.74 -18.05 -24.04
CA GLU A 102 15.42 -16.77 -24.71
C GLU A 102 13.94 -16.43 -24.60
N GLU A 103 13.05 -17.40 -24.84
CA GLU A 103 11.60 -17.23 -24.67
C GLU A 103 11.26 -16.85 -23.22
N SER A 104 11.84 -17.57 -22.25
CA SER A 104 11.68 -17.28 -20.82
C SER A 104 12.22 -15.90 -20.43
N LEU A 105 13.34 -15.49 -21.04
CA LEU A 105 13.94 -14.17 -20.82
C LEU A 105 13.05 -13.06 -21.39
N GLY A 106 12.40 -13.28 -22.53
CA GLY A 106 11.39 -12.39 -23.09
C GLY A 106 10.23 -12.17 -22.12
N LEU A 107 9.64 -13.26 -21.60
CA LEU A 107 8.57 -13.19 -20.60
C LEU A 107 9.01 -12.48 -19.31
N TYR A 108 10.22 -12.76 -18.84
CA TYR A 108 10.78 -12.10 -17.66
C TYR A 108 10.92 -10.59 -17.85
N LYS A 109 11.38 -10.13 -19.02
CA LYS A 109 11.46 -8.69 -19.34
C LYS A 109 10.09 -8.02 -19.27
N SER A 110 9.06 -8.65 -19.84
CA SER A 110 7.68 -8.14 -19.76
C SER A 110 7.17 -8.09 -18.32
N PHE A 111 7.42 -9.14 -17.54
CA PHE A 111 7.06 -9.18 -16.12
C PHE A 111 7.76 -8.08 -15.32
N VAL A 112 9.06 -7.86 -15.53
CA VAL A 112 9.80 -6.78 -14.87
C VAL A 112 9.23 -5.42 -15.28
N SER A 113 8.98 -5.19 -16.58
CA SER A 113 8.42 -3.93 -17.06
C SER A 113 7.09 -3.60 -16.38
N TRP A 114 6.17 -4.57 -16.32
CA TRP A 114 4.88 -4.38 -15.65
C TRP A 114 5.02 -4.20 -14.13
N SER A 115 5.94 -4.95 -13.50
CA SER A 115 6.22 -4.79 -12.07
C SER A 115 6.77 -3.41 -11.75
N MET A 116 7.66 -2.87 -12.58
CA MET A 116 8.25 -1.54 -12.36
C MET A 116 7.24 -0.42 -12.58
N SER A 117 6.37 -0.51 -13.59
CA SER A 117 5.30 0.48 -13.79
C SER A 117 4.32 0.50 -12.61
N MET A 118 3.99 -0.66 -12.05
CA MET A 118 3.21 -0.72 -10.80
C MET A 118 3.93 -0.08 -9.62
N VAL A 119 5.23 -0.33 -9.46
CA VAL A 119 6.03 0.27 -8.39
C VAL A 119 6.07 1.79 -8.54
N GLU A 120 6.24 2.31 -9.75
CA GLU A 120 6.19 3.75 -10.03
C GLU A 120 4.85 4.36 -9.66
N ARG A 121 3.73 3.76 -10.08
CA ARG A 121 2.40 4.21 -9.70
C ARG A 121 2.23 4.21 -8.18
N LEU A 122 2.65 3.13 -7.51
CA LEU A 122 2.56 3.06 -6.06
C LEU A 122 3.39 4.16 -5.37
N MET A 123 4.58 4.48 -5.88
CA MET A 123 5.40 5.57 -5.35
C MET A 123 4.69 6.92 -5.48
N HIS A 124 4.06 7.20 -6.63
CA HIS A 124 3.31 8.45 -6.83
C HIS A 124 2.12 8.54 -5.89
N TRP A 125 1.32 7.47 -5.80
CA TRP A 125 0.19 7.41 -4.87
C TRP A 125 0.61 7.61 -3.41
N LEU A 126 1.71 6.98 -2.99
CA LEU A 126 2.26 7.16 -1.64
C LEU A 126 2.71 8.60 -1.40
N SER A 127 3.36 9.24 -2.37
CA SER A 127 3.77 10.64 -2.27
C SER A 127 2.56 11.54 -2.02
N GLU A 128 1.52 11.42 -2.85
CA GLU A 128 0.29 12.21 -2.69
C GLU A 128 -0.43 11.94 -1.37
N LEU A 129 -0.39 10.69 -0.87
CA LEU A 129 -0.92 10.33 0.43
C LEU A 129 -0.17 11.06 1.56
N PHE A 130 1.16 11.05 1.52
CA PHE A 130 1.96 11.73 2.54
C PHE A 130 1.79 13.25 2.49
N ASP A 131 1.68 13.85 1.31
CA ASP A 131 1.42 15.29 1.18
C ASP A 131 0.07 15.69 1.81
N ASP A 132 -0.96 14.87 1.65
CA ASP A 132 -2.26 15.06 2.30
C ASP A 132 -2.17 14.93 3.84
N ILE A 133 -1.44 13.93 4.34
CA ILE A 133 -1.22 13.72 5.77
C ILE A 133 -0.46 14.92 6.39
N ILE A 134 0.62 15.36 5.73
CA ILE A 134 1.43 16.51 6.17
C ILE A 134 0.56 17.77 6.21
N SER A 135 -0.24 17.99 5.17
CA SER A 135 -1.14 19.15 5.09
C SER A 135 -2.18 19.11 6.22
N PHE A 136 -2.75 17.94 6.51
CA PHE A 136 -3.65 17.76 7.63
C PHE A 136 -2.98 18.09 8.97
N PHE A 137 -1.78 17.59 9.24
CA PHE A 137 -1.08 17.88 10.50
C PHE A 137 -0.75 19.35 10.69
N LYS A 138 -0.37 20.07 9.62
CA LYS A 138 -0.17 21.52 9.65
C LYS A 138 -1.47 22.26 10.03
N ASN A 139 -2.59 21.84 9.44
CA ASN A 139 -3.90 22.41 9.75
C ASN A 139 -4.35 22.08 11.16
N LEU A 140 -4.20 20.82 11.60
CA LEU A 140 -4.52 20.37 12.94
C LEU A 140 -3.80 21.20 14.00
N TRP A 141 -2.49 21.42 13.83
CA TRP A 141 -1.72 22.26 14.72
C TRP A 141 -2.25 23.70 14.80
N THR A 142 -2.61 24.26 13.64
CA THR A 142 -3.19 25.61 13.55
C THR A 142 -4.55 25.68 14.27
N TRP A 143 -5.40 24.67 14.10
CA TRP A 143 -6.72 24.60 14.74
C TRP A 143 -6.62 24.43 16.26
N ILE A 144 -5.70 23.59 16.73
CA ILE A 144 -5.42 23.41 18.16
C ILE A 144 -4.98 24.74 18.79
N LYS A 145 -3.99 25.42 18.18
CA LYS A 145 -3.55 26.75 18.65
C LYS A 145 -4.67 27.78 18.67
N SER A 146 -5.57 27.71 17.69
CA SER A 146 -6.68 28.63 17.53
C SER A 146 -7.92 28.25 18.36
N LYS A 147 -7.86 27.17 19.14
CA LYS A 147 -8.97 26.64 19.97
C LYS A 147 -10.29 26.46 19.18
N ILE A 148 -10.19 26.00 17.94
CA ILE A 148 -11.37 25.75 17.10
C ILE A 148 -12.21 24.62 17.72
N ARG A 149 -13.53 24.82 17.83
CA ARG A 149 -14.44 23.88 18.51
C ARG A 149 -14.72 22.59 17.71
N ASP A 150 -14.49 22.60 16.40
CA ASP A 150 -14.89 21.52 15.49
C ASP A 150 -13.73 20.60 15.04
N ILE A 151 -12.65 20.52 15.82
CA ILE A 151 -11.48 19.66 15.51
C ILE A 151 -11.90 18.20 15.28
N SER A 152 -12.84 17.68 16.08
CA SER A 152 -13.35 16.31 15.94
C SER A 152 -13.99 16.05 14.57
N THR A 153 -14.74 17.02 14.04
CA THR A 153 -15.34 16.94 12.70
C THR A 153 -14.26 16.91 11.63
N ASN A 154 -13.27 17.81 11.70
CA ASN A 154 -12.19 17.87 10.72
C ASN A 154 -11.33 16.59 10.72
N VAL A 155 -11.11 15.98 11.89
CA VAL A 155 -10.43 14.67 12.01
C VAL A 155 -11.23 13.58 11.31
N ARG A 156 -12.56 13.51 11.51
CA ARG A 156 -13.42 12.52 10.84
C ARG A 156 -13.42 12.69 9.34
N GLU A 157 -13.50 13.93 8.84
CA GLU A 157 -13.43 14.22 7.40
C GLU A 157 -12.09 13.81 6.80
N PHE A 158 -10.99 14.05 7.51
CA PHE A 158 -9.68 13.57 7.09
C PHE A 158 -9.62 12.03 7.03
N VAL A 159 -10.09 11.33 8.05
CA VAL A 159 -10.15 9.86 8.06
C VAL A 159 -10.98 9.35 6.86
N ALA A 160 -12.12 9.98 6.57
CA ALA A 160 -12.95 9.63 5.42
C ALA A 160 -12.22 9.86 4.08
N LYS A 161 -11.51 10.99 3.93
CA LYS A 161 -10.69 11.29 2.73
C LYS A 161 -9.59 10.25 2.53
N ILE A 162 -8.91 9.83 3.60
CA ILE A 162 -7.89 8.78 3.52
C ILE A 162 -8.52 7.44 3.13
N ALA A 163 -9.63 7.06 3.74
CA ALA A 163 -10.35 5.83 3.39
C ALA A 163 -10.77 5.81 1.90
N GLU A 164 -11.23 6.93 1.36
CA GLU A 164 -11.57 7.09 -0.06
C GLU A 164 -10.33 6.95 -0.97
N LYS A 165 -9.18 7.51 -0.59
CA LYS A 165 -7.93 7.31 -1.33
C LYS A 165 -7.53 5.83 -1.38
N PHE A 166 -7.69 5.11 -0.28
CA PHE A 166 -7.45 3.67 -0.24
C PHE A 166 -8.46 2.90 -1.09
N SER A 167 -9.74 3.27 -1.10
CA SER A 167 -10.74 2.58 -1.93
C SER A 167 -10.48 2.74 -3.43
N ARG A 168 -9.81 3.82 -3.83
CA ARG A 168 -9.40 4.09 -5.22
C ARG A 168 -8.03 3.52 -5.61
N LEU A 169 -7.29 2.92 -4.66
CA LEU A 169 -5.93 2.45 -4.91
C LEU A 169 -5.87 1.38 -6.02
N HIS A 170 -6.85 0.47 -6.05
CA HIS A 170 -6.92 -0.55 -7.10
C HIS A 170 -6.96 0.10 -8.49
N ASP A 171 -7.87 1.06 -8.69
CA ASP A 171 -8.04 1.73 -9.97
C ASP A 171 -6.84 2.62 -10.31
N TYR A 172 -6.20 3.21 -9.30
CA TYR A 172 -4.95 3.95 -9.50
C TYR A 172 -3.81 3.05 -10.01
N LEU A 173 -3.68 1.84 -9.45
CA LEU A 173 -2.60 0.92 -9.81
C LEU A 173 -2.87 0.19 -11.13
N PHE A 174 -4.11 -0.24 -11.34
CA PHE A 174 -4.49 -1.19 -12.40
C PHE A 174 -5.52 -0.67 -13.40
N GLY A 175 -6.17 0.45 -13.09
CA GLY A 175 -7.15 1.06 -13.99
C GLY A 175 -6.51 1.46 -15.30
N GLU A 176 -7.23 1.24 -16.39
CA GLU A 176 -6.89 1.70 -17.73
C GLU A 176 -7.10 3.21 -17.81
N ASN A 177 -6.27 4.01 -17.15
CA ASN A 177 -6.15 5.44 -17.41
C ASN A 177 -4.77 5.93 -16.98
N ASN A 178 -3.87 6.01 -17.96
CA ASN A 178 -3.05 7.18 -18.28
C ASN A 178 -2.02 6.71 -19.32
N SER A 179 -2.49 6.65 -20.57
CA SER A 179 -1.67 6.92 -21.76
C SER A 179 -1.47 8.42 -21.87
#